data_AF-A0A318SY65-F1
#
_entry.id   AF-A0A318SY65-F1
#
_cell.length_a   1.000
_cell.length_b   1.000
_cell.length_c   1.000
_cell.angle_alpha   90.00
_cell.angle_beta   90.00
_cell.angle_gamma   90.00
#
_symmetry.space_group_name_H-M   'P 1'
#
loop_
_entity.id
_entity.type
_entity.pdbx_description
1 polymer ?
#
loop_
_entity_poly.entity_id
_entity_poly.type
_entity_poly.pdbx_seq_one_letter_code
_entity_poly.pdbx_strand_id
1 'polypeptide(L)'
;MPLLEEVLAEAGLSWGDLGAIGVGTGPGNFTGLRVAVSAARGLALGLGVPAMGVTGFEAAALDLPRPVTIALPAPRDHLWVQRLTEAGAETPQLLPASDAPEARPAPPPEALALAVARIAQGRAGTPQPRPAPFYIRAADAAPPREAPPPLIA
;
A
#
# COMPACT_ATOMS: atom_id res chain seq x y z
N MET A 1 -4.27 1.54 -20.28
CA MET A 1 -4.63 2.26 -19.03
C MET A 1 -4.35 3.74 -19.27
N PRO A 2 -5.33 4.53 -19.74
CA PRO A 2 -5.09 5.85 -20.33
C PRO A 2 -4.26 6.80 -19.45
N LEU A 3 -4.61 6.92 -18.17
CA LEU A 3 -3.88 7.79 -17.23
C LEU A 3 -2.39 7.40 -17.08
N LEU A 4 -2.06 6.10 -17.07
CA LEU A 4 -0.66 5.67 -16.96
C LEU A 4 0.10 5.90 -18.27
N GLU A 5 -0.58 5.75 -19.41
CA GLU A 5 0.00 6.06 -20.73
C GLU A 5 0.30 7.56 -20.87
N GLU A 6 -0.61 8.41 -20.40
CA GLU A 6 -0.42 9.87 -20.34
C GLU A 6 0.79 10.24 -19.49
N VAL A 7 0.90 9.71 -18.27
CA VAL A 7 2.04 9.98 -17.37
C VAL A 7 3.37 9.52 -17.98
N LEU A 8 3.40 8.37 -18.63
CA LEU A 8 4.60 7.89 -19.33
C LEU A 8 4.95 8.81 -20.50
N ALA A 9 3.96 9.20 -21.30
CA ALA A 9 4.15 10.08 -22.45
C ALA A 9 4.65 11.48 -22.04
N GLU A 10 4.12 12.04 -20.95
CA GLU A 10 4.59 13.31 -20.37
C GLU A 10 6.07 13.24 -19.93
N ALA A 11 6.52 12.06 -19.48
CA ALA A 11 7.92 11.80 -19.15
C ALA A 11 8.80 11.42 -20.36
N GLY A 12 8.23 11.33 -21.57
CA GLY A 12 8.92 10.86 -22.77
C GLY A 12 9.31 9.37 -22.70
N LEU A 13 8.60 8.59 -21.89
CA LEU A 13 8.84 7.17 -21.65
C LEU A 13 7.72 6.31 -22.26
N SER A 14 8.03 5.03 -22.42
CA SER A 14 7.11 3.97 -22.79
C SER A 14 7.03 2.92 -21.68
N TRP A 15 6.10 1.99 -21.82
CA TRP A 15 6.00 0.84 -20.93
C TRP A 15 7.28 0.00 -20.85
N GLY A 16 8.05 -0.07 -21.94
CA GLY A 16 9.30 -0.84 -22.02
C GLY A 16 10.46 -0.22 -21.27
N ASP A 17 10.36 1.06 -20.91
CA ASP A 17 11.39 1.78 -20.15
C ASP A 17 11.28 1.58 -18.64
N LEU A 18 10.19 0.95 -18.18
CA LEU A 18 9.99 0.65 -16.77
C LEU A 18 10.88 -0.51 -16.35
N GLY A 19 11.66 -0.32 -15.28
CA GLY A 19 12.44 -1.39 -14.64
C GLY A 19 11.75 -2.06 -13.45
N ALA A 20 10.69 -1.44 -12.91
CA ALA A 20 9.96 -1.90 -11.72
C ALA A 20 8.61 -1.17 -11.58
N ILE A 21 7.67 -1.76 -10.84
CA ILE A 21 6.38 -1.14 -10.49
C ILE A 21 6.22 -1.09 -8.97
N GLY A 22 6.09 0.11 -8.40
CA GLY A 22 5.73 0.31 -7.00
C GLY A 22 4.21 0.35 -6.82
N VAL A 23 3.69 -0.24 -5.73
CA VAL A 23 2.26 -0.17 -5.38
C VAL A 23 2.05 0.00 -3.88
N GLY A 24 1.13 0.88 -3.52
CA GLY A 24 0.65 1.03 -2.14
C GLY A 24 -0.12 -0.21 -1.68
N THR A 25 0.26 -0.81 -0.56
CA THR A 25 -0.38 -2.04 -0.03
C THR A 25 -1.33 -1.78 1.14
N GLY A 26 -1.41 -0.53 1.62
CA GLY A 26 -2.31 -0.12 2.69
C GLY A 26 -1.57 0.26 3.98
N PRO A 27 -2.31 0.51 5.08
CA PRO A 27 -3.75 0.26 5.25
C PRO A 27 -4.65 1.16 4.38
N GLY A 28 -5.88 0.73 4.12
CA GLY A 28 -6.82 1.45 3.26
C GLY A 28 -8.07 0.65 2.91
N ASN A 29 -8.88 1.17 1.98
CA ASN A 29 -10.10 0.52 1.53
C ASN A 29 -9.81 -0.85 0.87
N PHE A 30 -10.49 -1.90 1.35
CA PHE A 30 -10.31 -3.29 0.92
C PHE A 30 -10.38 -3.45 -0.60
N THR A 31 -11.42 -2.91 -1.23
CA THR A 31 -11.62 -3.01 -2.68
C THR A 31 -10.51 -2.29 -3.44
N GLY A 32 -10.20 -1.05 -3.04
CA GLY A 32 -9.17 -0.24 -3.69
C GLY A 32 -7.78 -0.89 -3.63
N LEU A 33 -7.40 -1.43 -2.47
CA LEU A 33 -6.11 -2.13 -2.31
C LEU A 33 -6.01 -3.36 -3.20
N ARG A 34 -7.07 -4.17 -3.28
CA ARG A 34 -7.06 -5.36 -4.14
C ARG A 34 -6.98 -5.00 -5.60
N VAL A 35 -7.71 -3.97 -6.04
CA VAL A 35 -7.65 -3.48 -7.44
C VAL A 35 -6.24 -2.99 -7.76
N ALA A 36 -5.66 -2.11 -6.93
CA ALA A 36 -4.33 -1.56 -7.14
C ALA A 36 -3.24 -2.66 -7.18
N VAL A 37 -3.22 -3.55 -6.18
CA VAL A 37 -2.24 -4.64 -6.12
C VAL A 37 -2.41 -5.61 -7.29
N SER A 38 -3.64 -5.91 -7.72
CA SER A 38 -3.87 -6.80 -8.86
C SER A 38 -3.43 -6.16 -10.18
N ALA A 39 -3.74 -4.88 -10.38
CA ALA A 39 -3.30 -4.12 -11.55
C ALA A 39 -1.77 -4.05 -11.64
N ALA A 40 -1.10 -3.68 -10.54
CA ALA A 40 0.36 -3.61 -10.48
C ALA A 40 1.02 -4.96 -10.78
N ARG A 41 0.50 -6.05 -10.21
CA ARG A 41 0.99 -7.41 -10.47
C ARG A 41 0.77 -7.85 -11.92
N GLY A 42 -0.40 -7.54 -12.49
CA GLY A 42 -0.73 -7.87 -13.88
C GLY A 42 0.18 -7.14 -14.87
N LEU A 43 0.37 -5.83 -14.66
CA LEU A 43 1.30 -5.02 -15.46
C LEU A 43 2.73 -5.54 -15.35
N ALA A 44 3.22 -5.76 -14.12
CA ALA A 44 4.57 -6.26 -13.88
C ALA A 44 4.82 -7.62 -14.54
N LEU A 45 3.83 -8.52 -14.48
CA LEU A 45 3.88 -9.81 -15.17
C LEU A 45 3.97 -9.63 -16.69
N GLY A 46 3.15 -8.76 -17.28
CA GLY A 46 3.14 -8.51 -18.72
C GLY A 46 4.42 -7.83 -19.24
N LEU A 47 5.05 -7.00 -18.41
CA LEU A 47 6.29 -6.28 -18.75
C LEU A 47 7.56 -7.06 -18.40
N GLY A 48 7.45 -8.16 -17.65
CA GLY A 48 8.62 -8.92 -17.19
C GLY A 48 9.47 -8.19 -16.14
N VAL A 49 8.85 -7.28 -15.37
CA VAL A 49 9.52 -6.46 -14.35
C VAL A 49 9.03 -6.82 -12.95
N PRO A 50 9.82 -6.56 -11.89
CA PRO A 50 9.35 -6.74 -10.51
C PRO A 50 8.24 -5.75 -10.12
N ALA A 51 7.35 -6.20 -9.24
CA ALA A 51 6.39 -5.35 -8.53
C ALA A 51 6.73 -5.31 -7.03
N MET A 52 6.67 -4.12 -6.42
CA MET A 52 7.07 -3.88 -5.03
C MET A 52 5.91 -3.29 -4.24
N GLY A 53 5.57 -3.96 -3.14
CA GLY A 53 4.57 -3.45 -2.21
C GLY A 53 5.19 -2.47 -1.22
N VAL A 54 4.52 -1.36 -0.98
CA VAL A 54 4.93 -0.34 -0.01
C VAL A 54 3.74 0.02 0.86
N THR A 55 3.86 -0.11 2.18
CA THR A 55 2.79 0.30 3.09
C THR A 55 2.69 1.83 3.13
N GLY A 56 1.49 2.35 3.43
CA GLY A 56 1.29 3.78 3.64
C GLY A 56 2.17 4.33 4.76
N PHE A 57 2.52 3.51 5.75
CA PHE A 57 3.42 3.90 6.83
C PHE A 57 4.85 4.07 6.35
N GLU A 58 5.37 3.12 5.56
CA GLU A 58 6.71 3.24 4.95
C GLU A 58 6.79 4.45 4.03
N ALA A 59 5.75 4.67 3.20
CA ALA A 59 5.68 5.81 2.29
C ALA A 59 5.64 7.14 3.05
N ALA A 60 4.81 7.25 4.09
CA ALA A 60 4.68 8.45 4.92
C ALA A 60 5.93 8.73 5.78
N ALA A 61 6.69 7.70 6.11
CA ALA A 61 7.93 7.82 6.88
C ALA A 61 9.18 8.06 6.01
N LEU A 62 9.04 8.12 4.68
CA LEU A 62 10.18 8.32 3.78
C LEU A 62 10.88 9.65 4.12
N ASP A 63 12.21 9.60 4.23
CA ASP A 63 13.09 10.72 4.56
C ASP A 63 12.86 11.35 5.96
N LEU A 64 12.04 10.73 6.84
CA LEU A 64 11.88 11.17 8.22
C LEU A 64 12.90 10.50 9.16
N PRO A 65 13.45 11.23 10.15
CA PRO A 65 14.34 10.64 11.14
C PRO A 65 13.57 9.63 12.00
N ARG A 66 14.22 8.51 12.33
CA ARG A 66 13.64 7.51 13.22
C ARG A 66 14.15 7.69 14.66
N PRO A 67 13.35 7.36 15.69
CA PRO A 67 12.00 6.80 15.59
C PRO A 67 10.96 7.83 15.16
N VAL A 68 9.96 7.39 14.38
CA VAL A 68 8.81 8.21 13.97
C VAL A 68 7.52 7.44 14.13
N THR A 69 6.50 8.10 14.65
CA THR A 69 5.13 7.57 14.70
C THR A 69 4.32 8.18 13.58
N ILE A 70 3.74 7.35 12.72
CA ILE A 70 2.88 7.77 11.61
C ILE A 70 1.43 7.47 11.95
N ALA A 71 0.54 8.43 11.68
CA ALA A 71 -0.91 8.26 11.74
C ALA A 71 -1.53 8.39 10.35
N LEU A 72 -2.21 7.34 9.91
CA LEU A 72 -2.96 7.30 8.65
C LEU A 72 -4.46 7.29 8.95
N PRO A 73 -5.29 7.97 8.14
CA PRO A 73 -6.74 7.98 8.33
C PRO A 73 -7.35 6.56 8.33
N ALA A 74 -8.24 6.30 9.28
CA ALA A 74 -9.08 5.10 9.31
C ALA A 74 -10.57 5.48 9.35
N PRO A 75 -11.48 4.54 9.02
CA PRO A 75 -12.92 4.79 9.11
C PRO A 75 -13.37 5.11 10.54
N ARG A 76 -14.54 5.77 10.67
CA ARG A 76 -15.24 6.02 11.94
C ARG A 76 -14.42 6.82 12.97
N ASP A 77 -13.74 7.87 12.53
CA ASP A 77 -12.94 8.75 13.40
C ASP A 77 -11.83 8.02 14.17
N HIS A 78 -11.17 7.09 13.49
CA HIS A 78 -10.00 6.37 14.00
C HIS A 78 -8.78 6.69 13.13
N LEU A 79 -7.60 6.40 13.68
CA LEU A 79 -6.33 6.45 13.00
C LEU A 79 -5.65 5.09 13.07
N TRP A 80 -5.05 4.68 11.94
CA TRP A 80 -4.05 3.64 11.94
C TRP A 80 -2.73 4.26 12.37
N VAL A 81 -2.16 3.78 13.46
CA VAL A 81 -0.93 4.34 14.04
C VAL A 81 0.16 3.28 14.03
N GLN A 82 1.34 3.60 13.52
CA GLN A 82 2.50 2.73 13.57
C GLN A 82 3.75 3.52 13.93
N ARG A 83 4.53 2.97 14.85
CA ARG A 83 5.86 3.47 15.18
C ARG A 83 6.91 2.72 14.35
N LEU A 84 7.76 3.48 13.67
CA LEU A 84 8.89 2.99 12.89
C LEU A 84 10.18 3.39 13.61
N THR A 85 11.01 2.39 13.92
CA THR A 85 12.28 2.54 14.63
C THR A 85 13.45 2.11 13.74
N GLU A 86 14.68 2.34 14.19
CA GLU A 86 15.87 1.80 13.52
C GLU A 86 15.89 0.27 13.50
N ALA A 87 15.28 -0.38 14.49
CA ALA A 87 15.19 -1.84 14.59
C ALA A 87 14.07 -2.44 13.71
N GLY A 88 13.23 -1.61 13.09
CA GLY A 88 12.09 -2.04 12.27
C GLY A 88 10.78 -1.35 12.66
N ALA A 89 9.68 -1.86 12.08
CA ALA A 89 8.33 -1.35 12.32
C ALA A 89 7.62 -2.14 13.42
N GLU A 90 7.04 -1.44 14.38
CA GLU A 90 6.19 -2.05 15.41
C GLU A 90 4.82 -2.45 14.84
N THR A 91 4.05 -3.25 15.59
CA THR A 91 2.70 -3.65 15.16
C THR A 91 1.79 -2.43 15.06
N PRO A 92 1.14 -2.18 13.91
CA PRO A 92 0.23 -1.06 13.77
C PRO A 92 -1.04 -1.26 14.61
N GLN A 93 -1.57 -0.17 15.13
CA GLN A 93 -2.75 -0.15 15.99
C GLN A 93 -3.86 0.71 15.38
N LEU A 94 -5.11 0.37 15.67
CA LEU A 94 -6.27 1.20 15.37
C LEU A 94 -6.67 1.93 16.66
N LEU A 95 -6.57 3.25 16.66
CA LEU A 95 -6.89 4.08 17.82
C LEU A 95 -7.98 5.09 17.46
N PRO A 96 -8.88 5.45 18.38
CA PRO A 96 -9.72 6.64 18.21
C PRO A 96 -8.83 7.86 17.95
N ALA A 97 -9.28 8.79 17.09
CA ALA A 97 -8.51 10.00 16.80
C ALA A 97 -8.21 10.83 18.06
N SER A 98 -9.09 10.78 19.06
CA SER A 98 -8.93 11.44 20.37
C SER A 98 -7.79 10.86 21.22
N ASP A 99 -7.46 9.60 21.03
CA ASP A 99 -6.53 8.84 21.88
C ASP A 99 -5.19 8.59 21.18
N ALA A 100 -5.07 9.08 19.93
CA ALA A 100 -3.87 8.91 19.15
C ALA A 100 -2.69 9.65 19.78
N PRO A 101 -1.51 9.01 19.88
CA PRO A 101 -0.30 9.68 20.37
C PRO A 101 0.11 10.80 19.42
N GLU A 102 1.04 11.64 19.84
CA GLU A 102 1.69 12.59 18.94
C GLU A 102 2.35 11.83 17.78
N ALA A 103 1.82 12.02 16.58
CA ALA A 103 2.17 11.29 15.38
C ALA A 103 2.17 12.22 14.17
N ARG A 104 3.01 11.90 13.19
CA ARG A 104 3.01 12.59 11.90
C ARG A 104 1.78 12.16 11.11
N PRO A 105 0.96 13.10 10.62
CA PRO A 105 -0.19 12.77 9.79
C PRO A 105 0.27 12.25 8.42
N ALA A 106 -0.63 11.55 7.73
CA ALA A 106 -0.42 11.14 6.36
C ALA A 106 -0.08 12.38 5.47
N PRO A 107 0.97 12.31 4.65
CA PRO A 107 1.21 13.33 3.63
C PRO A 107 0.13 13.24 2.53
N PRO A 108 0.03 14.25 1.65
CA PRO A 108 -0.97 14.24 0.59
C PRO A 108 -0.72 13.10 -0.42
N PRO A 109 -1.75 12.67 -1.18
CA PRO A 109 -1.67 11.49 -2.05
C PRO A 109 -0.53 11.50 -3.07
N GLU A 110 -0.21 12.66 -3.65
CA GLU A 110 0.88 12.84 -4.59
C GLU A 110 2.26 12.57 -3.95
N ALA A 111 2.45 12.98 -2.69
CA ALA A 111 3.67 12.70 -1.95
C ALA A 111 3.78 11.22 -1.60
N LEU A 112 2.66 10.55 -1.28
CA LEU A 112 2.62 9.10 -1.08
C LEU A 112 2.99 8.36 -2.37
N ALA A 113 2.45 8.75 -3.52
CA ALA A 113 2.75 8.13 -4.81
C ALA A 113 4.25 8.24 -5.16
N LEU A 114 4.83 9.44 -4.96
CA LEU A 114 6.26 9.65 -5.16
C LEU A 114 7.10 8.81 -4.19
N ALA A 115 6.71 8.73 -2.92
CA ALA A 115 7.41 7.94 -1.93
C ALA A 115 7.39 6.44 -2.27
N VAL A 116 6.24 5.91 -2.71
CA VAL A 116 6.11 4.54 -3.20
C VAL A 116 7.08 4.27 -4.36
N ALA A 117 7.16 5.19 -5.34
CA ALA A 117 8.07 5.06 -6.47
C ALA A 117 9.55 5.05 -6.03
N ARG A 118 9.96 5.96 -5.14
CA ARG A 118 11.34 6.02 -4.61
C ARG A 118 11.71 4.78 -3.80
N ILE A 119 10.80 4.29 -2.96
CA ILE A 119 11.02 3.05 -2.19
C ILE A 119 11.13 1.85 -3.12
N ALA A 120 10.26 1.75 -4.15
CA ALA A 120 10.32 0.69 -5.14
C ALA A 120 11.63 0.71 -5.93
N GLN A 121 12.10 1.90 -6.33
CA GLN A 121 13.39 2.08 -7.00
C GLN A 121 14.55 1.59 -6.13
N GLY A 122 14.59 1.95 -4.84
CA GLY A 122 15.61 1.47 -3.91
C GLY A 122 15.59 -0.06 -3.70
N ARG A 123 14.44 -0.71 -3.93
CA ARG A 123 14.26 -2.16 -3.82
C ARG A 123 14.54 -2.93 -5.10
N ALA A 124 14.61 -2.27 -6.27
CA ALA A 124 14.64 -2.91 -7.59
C ALA A 124 15.79 -3.91 -7.80
N GLY A 125 16.92 -3.73 -7.11
CA GLY A 125 18.06 -4.66 -7.16
C GLY A 125 18.03 -5.80 -6.15
N THR A 126 16.97 -5.94 -5.34
CA THR A 126 16.91 -6.92 -4.25
C THR A 126 15.73 -7.88 -4.42
N PRO A 127 15.82 -9.13 -3.95
CA PRO A 127 14.66 -10.01 -3.92
C PRO A 127 13.55 -9.40 -3.07
N GLN A 128 12.35 -9.27 -3.66
CA GLN A 128 11.17 -8.74 -2.98
C GLN A 128 10.04 -9.76 -3.03
N PRO A 129 9.24 -9.89 -1.96
CA PRO A 129 8.02 -10.66 -2.03
C PRO A 129 7.04 -9.99 -3.00
N ARG A 130 6.18 -10.79 -3.62
CA ARG A 130 5.10 -10.26 -4.44
C ARG A 130 4.19 -9.37 -3.56
N PRO A 131 3.78 -8.18 -4.04
CA PRO A 131 2.94 -7.30 -3.25
C PRO A 131 1.63 -7.98 -2.88
N ALA A 132 1.25 -7.87 -1.62
CA ALA A 132 0.00 -8.33 -1.07
C ALA A 132 -0.63 -7.20 -0.25
N PRO A 133 -1.97 -7.08 -0.21
CA PRO A 133 -2.63 -6.11 0.65
C PRO A 133 -2.23 -6.29 2.12
N PHE A 134 -1.88 -5.19 2.77
CA PHE A 134 -1.51 -5.12 4.17
C PHE A 134 -2.77 -4.89 5.01
N TYR A 135 -3.32 -5.98 5.55
CA TYR A 135 -4.50 -5.95 6.41
C TYR A 135 -4.08 -5.89 7.88
N ILE A 136 -4.49 -4.82 8.58
CA ILE A 136 -4.24 -4.68 10.02
C ILE A 136 -5.27 -5.46 10.85
N ARG A 137 -6.49 -5.64 10.31
CA ARG A 137 -7.48 -6.61 10.80
C ARG A 137 -7.82 -7.58 9.70
N ALA A 138 -8.00 -8.85 10.06
CA ALA A 138 -8.62 -9.81 9.16
C ALA A 138 -10.04 -9.31 8.79
N ALA A 139 -10.49 -9.64 7.58
CA ALA A 139 -11.88 -9.42 7.22
C ALA A 139 -12.77 -10.19 8.21
N ASP A 140 -13.56 -9.47 9.00
CA ASP A 140 -14.42 -10.00 10.07
C ASP A 140 -15.83 -10.31 9.56
N ALA A 141 -15.95 -10.67 8.27
CA ALA A 141 -17.24 -10.99 7.66
C ALA A 141 -17.91 -12.14 8.43
N ALA A 142 -19.09 -11.86 8.98
CA ALA A 142 -19.91 -12.90 9.58
C ALA A 142 -20.24 -13.97 8.53
N PRO A 143 -20.17 -15.28 8.87
CA PRO A 143 -20.60 -16.33 7.97
C PRO A 143 -22.01 -16.07 7.46
N PRO A 144 -22.34 -16.43 6.20
CA PRO A 144 -23.70 -16.34 5.70
C PRO A 144 -24.64 -17.07 6.64
N ARG A 145 -25.75 -16.42 7.03
CA ARG A 145 -26.78 -17.05 7.88
C ARG A 145 -27.60 -18.09 7.11
N GLU A 146 -27.60 -18.00 5.78
CA GLU A 146 -28.31 -18.93 4.90
C GLU A 146 -27.39 -20.10 4.51
N ALA A 147 -27.96 -21.31 4.54
CA ALA A 147 -27.27 -22.48 4.05
C ALA A 147 -27.01 -22.36 2.53
N PRO A 148 -25.84 -22.79 2.04
CA PRO A 148 -25.57 -22.79 0.60
C PRO A 148 -26.61 -23.65 -0.13
N PRO A 149 -26.96 -23.29 -1.38
CA PRO A 149 -27.90 -24.06 -2.17
C PRO A 149 -27.39 -25.50 -2.34
N PRO A 150 -28.30 -26.50 -2.41
CA PRO A 150 -27.90 -27.89 -2.61
C PRO A 150 -27.14 -28.02 -3.93
N LEU A 151 -25.96 -28.63 -3.89
CA LEU A 151 -25.22 -28.99 -5.09
C LEU A 151 -26.03 -30.06 -5.84
N ILE A 152 -26.41 -29.77 -7.09
CA ILE A 152 -26.98 -30.78 -7.98
C ILE A 152 -25.83 -31.70 -8.39
N ALA A 153 -25.91 -32.97 -7.99
CA ALA A 153 -24.99 -34.03 -8.39
C ALA A 153 -25.29 -34.51 -9.82
#